data_AF-A0A7V9HRQ8-F1
#
_entry.id   AF-A0A7V9HRQ8-F1
#
_cell.length_a   1.000
_cell.length_b   1.000
_cell.length_c   1.000
_cell.angle_alpha   90.00
_cell.angle_beta   90.00
_cell.angle_gamma   90.00
#
_symmetry.space_group_name_H-M   'P 1'
#
loop_
_entity.id
_entity.type
_entity.pdbx_description
1 polymer ?
#
loop_
_entity_poly.entity_id
_entity_poly.type
_entity_poly.pdbx_seq_one_letter_code
_entity_poly.pdbx_strand_id
1 'polypeptide(L)'
;MTKIRIWSALALVLGLTAAVVVAGCGSSSDETSSDGSTNTSGIASVDDLGGKIVGAQDGTTGETYANDETDAGEVRGFPEGPDALAALQTGQLDAVIIDQPVAVDAIDKQGGFEIVQEITTNELYGYAMSTDSPNLRAAVNGALQELKDDGTLSDLYQQYFKIDPPESVLSGTNDLADPAPDSGGEPELITDGTLTVGTDTPFPPFEIGQP
;
A
#
# COMPACT_ATOMS: atom_id res chain seq x y z
N MET A 1 -3.07 22.55 31.45
CA MET A 1 -1.78 21.81 31.49
C MET A 1 -2.01 20.47 32.14
N THR A 2 -2.24 19.42 31.35
CA THR A 2 -2.20 18.03 31.85
C THR A 2 -1.68 17.18 30.69
N LYS A 3 -0.38 16.86 30.77
CA LYS A 3 0.30 15.94 29.85
C LYS A 3 -0.15 14.52 30.19
N ILE A 4 -0.82 13.86 29.25
CA ILE A 4 -1.06 12.41 29.32
C ILE A 4 0.07 11.76 28.50
N ARG A 5 0.96 11.07 29.20
CA ARG A 5 2.00 10.20 28.63
C ARG A 5 1.39 8.80 28.58
N ILE A 6 1.07 8.30 27.39
CA ILE A 6 0.69 6.89 27.21
C ILE A 6 1.97 6.11 26.88
N TRP A 7 2.14 5.05 27.66
CA TRP A 7 3.25 4.11 27.61
C TRP A 7 3.15 3.19 26.40
N SER A 8 4.32 2.76 25.95
CA SER A 8 4.58 1.70 24.98
C SER A 8 3.68 0.48 25.16
N ALA A 9 2.92 0.16 24.11
CA ALA A 9 2.51 -1.20 23.81
C ALA A 9 3.09 -1.51 22.44
N LEU A 10 4.13 -2.35 22.43
CA LEU A 10 4.67 -2.98 21.24
C LEU A 10 3.63 -4.02 20.77
N ALA A 11 2.60 -3.55 20.07
CA ALA A 11 1.82 -4.39 19.18
C ALA A 11 2.48 -4.25 17.82
N LEU A 12 3.16 -5.30 17.36
CA LEU A 12 3.62 -5.38 15.98
C LEU A 12 2.38 -5.59 15.10
N VAL A 13 1.61 -4.53 14.93
CA VAL A 13 0.58 -4.45 13.89
C VAL A 13 1.37 -4.20 12.62
N LEU A 14 1.66 -5.26 11.86
CA LEU A 14 2.09 -5.15 10.47
C LEU A 14 0.90 -4.67 9.66
N GLY A 15 0.52 -3.41 9.88
CA GLY A 15 -0.44 -2.70 9.05
C GLY A 15 0.16 -2.48 7.67
N LEU A 16 -0.68 -2.07 6.75
CA LEU A 16 -0.22 -1.54 5.48
C LEU A 16 0.90 -0.53 5.68
N THR A 17 1.86 -0.58 4.78
CA THR A 17 3.05 0.26 4.79
C THR A 17 3.07 1.07 3.50
N ALA A 18 3.06 2.38 3.63
CA ALA A 18 3.47 3.26 2.55
C ALA A 18 5.01 3.35 2.56
N ALA A 19 5.60 3.72 1.44
CA ALA A 19 7.03 3.89 1.27
C ALA A 19 7.32 5.30 0.77
N VAL A 20 8.34 5.93 1.34
CA VAL A 20 9.00 7.09 0.73
C VAL A 20 10.01 6.57 -0.26
N VAL A 21 9.81 6.88 -1.53
CA VAL A 21 10.62 6.44 -2.66
C VAL A 21 11.36 7.62 -3.27
N VAL A 22 12.64 7.43 -3.55
CA VAL A 22 13.49 8.40 -4.26
C VAL A 22 14.11 7.75 -5.50
N ALA A 23 14.61 8.56 -6.43
CA ALA A 23 15.37 8.04 -7.56
C ALA A 23 16.71 7.45 -7.06
N GLY A 24 16.97 6.19 -7.42
CA GLY A 24 18.19 5.47 -7.08
C GLY A 24 19.34 5.80 -8.05
N CYS A 25 20.55 5.99 -7.52
CA CYS A 25 21.75 6.09 -8.36
C CYS A 25 22.15 4.70 -8.86
N GLY A 26 22.01 4.47 -10.17
CA GLY A 26 22.44 3.22 -10.81
C GLY A 26 23.91 2.92 -10.53
N SER A 27 24.20 1.78 -9.89
CA SER A 27 25.56 1.33 -9.61
C SER A 27 26.22 0.80 -10.89
N SER A 28 27.06 1.60 -11.55
CA SER A 28 28.20 1.10 -12.32
C SER A 28 29.44 1.11 -11.43
N SER A 29 30.14 -0.02 -11.40
CA SER A 29 31.34 -0.30 -10.61
C SER A 29 32.45 0.75 -10.72
N ASP A 30 33.15 0.90 -9.58
CA ASP A 30 34.55 1.26 -9.36
C ASP A 30 34.93 2.66 -8.81
N GLU A 31 35.74 2.54 -7.73
CA GLU A 31 36.74 3.44 -7.15
C GLU A 31 36.30 4.53 -6.14
N THR A 32 36.64 4.21 -4.88
CA THR A 32 37.00 5.08 -3.75
C THR A 32 37.23 6.56 -4.09
N SER A 33 36.40 7.43 -3.52
CA SER A 33 36.81 8.78 -3.15
C SER A 33 36.22 9.08 -1.78
N SER A 34 37.13 9.15 -0.81
CA SER A 34 36.93 9.68 0.52
C SER A 34 36.68 11.19 0.42
N ASP A 35 35.43 11.55 0.17
CA ASP A 35 34.84 12.82 0.57
C ASP A 35 33.41 12.52 0.98
N GLY A 36 33.01 12.96 2.17
CA GLY A 36 31.77 12.56 2.85
C GLY A 36 30.51 13.18 2.25
N SER A 37 30.32 13.00 0.94
CA SER A 37 29.15 13.46 0.20
C SER A 37 28.78 12.38 -0.84
N THR A 38 28.11 11.34 -0.38
CA THR A 38 27.43 10.40 -1.27
C THR A 38 26.31 11.16 -1.98
N ASN A 39 26.42 11.32 -3.30
CA ASN A 39 25.37 11.83 -4.17
C ASN A 39 24.15 10.91 -4.07
N THR A 40 23.32 11.19 -3.08
CA THR A 40 22.04 10.58 -2.74
C THR A 40 21.06 11.74 -2.79
N SER A 41 19.77 11.52 -3.06
CA SER A 41 18.73 12.56 -3.17
C SER A 41 18.70 13.60 -2.03
N GLY A 42 19.45 13.38 -0.94
CA GLY A 42 19.45 14.17 0.27
C GLY A 42 18.22 13.92 1.12
N ILE A 43 17.42 12.92 0.75
CA ILE A 43 16.16 12.53 1.39
C ILE A 43 16.37 11.11 1.92
N ALA A 44 16.48 10.97 3.23
CA ALA A 44 16.57 9.68 3.91
C ALA A 44 15.26 9.33 4.63
N SER A 45 14.38 10.30 4.81
CA SER A 45 13.11 10.14 5.53
C SER A 45 12.12 11.25 5.19
N VAL A 46 10.89 11.12 5.70
CA VAL A 46 9.85 12.16 5.65
C VAL A 46 10.31 13.51 6.23
N ASP A 47 11.24 13.49 7.19
CA ASP A 47 11.78 14.71 7.82
C ASP A 47 12.61 15.56 6.84
N ASP A 48 13.10 14.96 5.75
CA ASP A 48 13.92 15.62 4.73
C ASP A 48 13.07 16.18 3.56
N LEU A 49 11.75 16.06 3.63
CA LEU A 49 10.82 16.52 2.59
C LEU A 49 10.58 18.04 2.62
N GLY A 50 11.13 18.75 3.61
CA GLY A 50 11.07 20.20 3.72
C GLY A 50 11.43 20.93 2.42
N GLY A 51 10.44 21.60 1.81
CA GLY A 51 10.64 22.36 0.56
C GLY A 51 10.82 21.52 -0.71
N LYS A 52 10.61 20.21 -0.63
CA LYS A 52 10.66 19.25 -1.75
C LYS A 52 9.32 19.16 -2.48
N ILE A 53 9.37 18.70 -3.72
CA ILE A 53 8.19 18.35 -4.51
C ILE A 53 7.94 16.85 -4.36
N VAL A 54 6.82 16.49 -3.72
CA VAL A 54 6.47 15.10 -3.41
C VAL A 54 5.27 14.68 -4.26
N GLY A 55 5.36 13.52 -4.91
CA GLY A 55 4.24 12.93 -5.64
C GLY A 55 3.49 11.88 -4.84
N ALA A 56 2.19 11.76 -5.11
CA ALA A 56 1.35 10.65 -4.65
C ALA A 56 0.21 10.43 -5.65
N GLN A 57 -0.46 9.28 -5.58
CA GLN A 57 -1.69 9.05 -6.36
C GLN A 57 -2.88 9.79 -5.72
N ASP A 58 -3.71 10.42 -6.56
CA ASP A 58 -4.88 11.18 -6.15
C ASP A 58 -5.85 10.34 -5.30
N GLY A 59 -6.32 10.92 -4.20
CA GLY A 59 -7.34 10.30 -3.34
C GLY A 59 -6.83 9.12 -2.51
N THR A 60 -5.51 8.92 -2.45
CA THR A 60 -4.90 7.86 -1.63
C THR A 60 -4.51 8.35 -0.25
N THR A 61 -4.23 7.38 0.61
CA THR A 61 -3.68 7.63 1.95
C THR A 61 -2.26 8.20 1.86
N GLY A 62 -1.50 7.83 0.82
CA GLY A 62 -0.20 8.44 0.52
C GLY A 62 -0.27 9.94 0.22
N GLU A 63 -1.26 10.38 -0.57
CA GLU A 63 -1.50 11.82 -0.81
C GLU A 63 -1.90 12.54 0.49
N THR A 64 -2.80 11.94 1.26
CA THR A 64 -3.23 12.50 2.54
C THR A 64 -2.05 12.64 3.49
N TYR A 65 -1.24 11.60 3.63
CA TYR A 65 -0.05 11.61 4.47
C TYR A 65 0.97 12.67 4.02
N ALA A 66 1.23 12.78 2.71
CA ALA A 66 2.13 13.80 2.17
C ALA A 66 1.68 15.23 2.53
N ASN A 67 0.36 15.50 2.48
CA ASN A 67 -0.20 16.80 2.80
C ASN A 67 -0.28 17.09 4.30
N ASP A 68 -0.66 16.10 5.10
CA ASP A 68 -1.05 16.33 6.51
C ASP A 68 0.09 16.04 7.50
N GLU A 69 1.01 15.15 7.15
CA GLU A 69 2.02 14.60 8.07
C GLU A 69 3.47 14.92 7.65
N THR A 70 3.68 15.72 6.60
CA THR A 70 5.03 16.13 6.15
C THR A 70 5.13 17.64 5.92
N ASP A 71 6.35 18.16 5.91
CA ASP A 71 6.66 19.57 5.58
C ASP A 71 6.99 19.78 4.09
N ALA A 72 6.43 18.94 3.20
CA ALA A 72 6.63 19.03 1.75
C ALA A 72 6.37 20.46 1.23
N GLY A 73 7.23 20.95 0.34
CA GLY A 73 7.06 22.27 -0.27
C GLY A 73 5.93 22.31 -1.28
N GLU A 74 5.72 21.20 -1.98
CA GLU A 74 4.62 20.98 -2.91
C GLU A 74 4.25 19.50 -2.89
N VAL A 75 2.95 19.19 -2.79
CA VAL A 75 2.42 17.84 -3.04
C VAL A 75 1.73 17.84 -4.39
N ARG A 76 2.12 16.92 -5.27
CA ARG A 76 1.52 16.73 -6.60
C ARG A 76 0.79 15.39 -6.65
N GLY A 77 -0.51 15.50 -6.87
CA GLY A 77 -1.36 14.37 -7.16
C GLY A 77 -1.20 13.87 -8.60
N PHE A 78 -1.29 12.55 -8.77
CA PHE A 78 -1.23 11.86 -10.06
C PHE A 78 -2.41 10.90 -10.20
N PRO A 79 -2.92 10.67 -11.42
CA PRO A 79 -4.02 9.73 -11.63
C PRO A 79 -3.70 8.31 -11.13
N GLU A 80 -2.46 7.86 -11.37
CA GLU A 80 -1.99 6.52 -11.05
C GLU A 80 -0.63 6.55 -10.35
N GLY A 81 -0.38 5.62 -9.42
CA GLY A 81 0.91 5.47 -8.75
C GLY A 81 2.12 5.36 -9.70
N PRO A 82 2.05 4.55 -10.78
CA PRO A 82 3.11 4.49 -11.80
C PRO A 82 3.41 5.83 -12.49
N ASP A 83 2.43 6.73 -12.64
CA ASP A 83 2.66 8.06 -13.22
C ASP A 83 3.52 8.93 -12.29
N ALA A 84 3.28 8.85 -10.97
CA ALA A 84 4.11 9.52 -9.97
C ALA A 84 5.54 8.97 -9.99
N LEU A 85 5.72 7.65 -10.08
CA LEU A 85 7.05 7.03 -10.19
C LEU A 85 7.79 7.44 -11.48
N ALA A 86 7.10 7.55 -12.62
CA ALA A 86 7.69 8.05 -13.86
C ALA A 86 8.09 9.54 -13.75
N ALA A 87 7.30 10.35 -13.06
CA ALA A 87 7.62 11.75 -12.77
C ALA A 87 8.85 11.88 -11.86
N LEU A 88 9.00 10.99 -10.87
CA LEU A 88 10.21 10.89 -10.04
C LEU A 88 11.45 10.54 -10.87
N GLN A 89 11.36 9.52 -11.73
CA GLN A 89 12.48 9.09 -12.56
C GLN A 89 12.96 10.17 -13.54
N THR A 90 12.05 11.04 -13.97
CA THR A 90 12.36 12.18 -14.86
C THR A 90 12.80 13.44 -14.12
N GLY A 91 12.89 13.40 -12.78
CA GLY A 91 13.31 14.53 -11.94
C GLY A 91 12.27 15.64 -11.82
N GLN A 92 11.00 15.35 -12.13
CA GLN A 92 9.90 16.30 -11.91
C GLN A 92 9.46 16.34 -10.44
N LEU A 93 9.76 15.27 -9.69
CA LEU A 93 9.55 15.12 -8.25
C LEU A 93 10.88 14.82 -7.57
N ASP A 94 10.99 15.18 -6.30
CA ASP A 94 12.12 14.82 -5.45
C ASP A 94 11.89 13.48 -4.72
N ALA A 95 10.62 13.16 -4.39
CA ALA A 95 10.21 11.92 -3.75
C ALA A 95 8.78 11.53 -4.13
N VAL A 96 8.42 10.27 -3.91
CA VAL A 96 7.06 9.75 -4.03
C VAL A 96 6.67 9.04 -2.74
N ILE A 97 5.46 9.28 -2.23
CA ILE A 97 4.86 8.49 -1.16
C ILE A 97 3.80 7.59 -1.79
N ILE A 98 3.99 6.28 -1.67
CA ILE A 98 3.17 5.25 -2.37
C ILE A 98 3.13 3.94 -1.58
N ASP A 99 2.13 3.10 -1.81
CA ASP A 99 2.05 1.79 -1.17
C ASP A 99 3.30 0.92 -1.43
N GLN A 100 3.79 0.27 -0.37
CA GLN A 100 5.02 -0.51 -0.43
C GLN A 100 5.01 -1.60 -1.52
N PRO A 101 3.94 -2.39 -1.73
CA PRO A 101 3.93 -3.40 -2.80
C PRO A 101 4.15 -2.79 -4.19
N VAL A 102 3.61 -1.58 -4.44
CA VAL A 102 3.80 -0.86 -5.69
C VAL A 102 5.25 -0.38 -5.83
N ALA A 103 5.83 0.16 -4.76
CA ALA A 103 7.23 0.56 -4.73
C ALA A 103 8.18 -0.62 -5.00
N VAL A 104 7.94 -1.77 -4.36
CA VAL A 104 8.73 -2.99 -4.54
C VAL A 104 8.61 -3.50 -5.98
N ASP A 105 7.40 -3.56 -6.54
CA ASP A 105 7.18 -3.97 -7.93
C ASP A 105 7.93 -3.06 -8.92
N ALA A 106 7.92 -1.75 -8.69
CA ALA A 106 8.65 -0.79 -9.50
C ALA A 106 10.17 -0.96 -9.41
N ILE A 107 10.71 -1.20 -8.21
CA ILE A 107 12.14 -1.50 -8.01
C ILE A 107 12.52 -2.78 -8.78
N ASP A 108 11.72 -3.83 -8.66
CA ASP A 108 12.02 -5.13 -9.25
C ASP A 108 11.93 -5.12 -10.78
N LYS A 109 10.93 -4.42 -11.34
CA LYS A 109 10.68 -4.40 -12.80
C LYS A 109 11.42 -3.31 -13.55
N GLN A 110 11.54 -2.12 -12.97
CA GLN A 110 12.07 -0.94 -13.65
C GLN A 110 13.47 -0.59 -13.16
N GLY A 111 13.75 -0.80 -11.87
CA GLY A 111 14.96 -0.35 -11.20
C GLY A 111 15.08 1.18 -11.17
N GLY A 112 16.17 1.70 -10.59
CA GLY A 112 16.40 3.15 -10.51
C GLY A 112 15.53 3.86 -9.46
N PHE A 113 14.97 3.11 -8.52
CA PHE A 113 14.26 3.61 -7.35
C PHE A 113 14.90 3.05 -6.08
N GLU A 114 14.75 3.78 -4.98
CA GLU A 114 15.16 3.38 -3.65
C GLU A 114 14.05 3.71 -2.65
N ILE A 115 13.65 2.74 -1.83
CA ILE A 115 12.80 2.99 -0.66
C ILE A 115 13.71 3.48 0.47
N VAL A 116 13.52 4.72 0.91
CA VAL A 116 14.33 5.33 1.98
C VAL A 116 13.66 5.23 3.34
N GLN A 117 12.33 5.08 3.37
CA GLN A 117 11.57 4.87 4.60
C GLN A 117 10.29 4.10 4.32
N GLU A 118 9.94 3.19 5.24
CA GLU A 118 8.60 2.60 5.36
C GLU A 118 7.80 3.36 6.42
N ILE A 119 6.54 3.67 6.12
CA ILE A 119 5.58 4.36 6.97
C ILE A 119 4.51 3.35 7.35
N THR A 120 4.40 3.01 8.64
CA THR A 120 3.30 2.18 9.13
C THR A 120 2.03 3.02 9.20
N THR A 121 1.08 2.78 8.29
CA THR A 121 -0.17 3.55 8.25
C THR A 121 -1.27 2.93 9.12
N ASN A 122 -1.06 1.73 9.68
CA ASN A 122 -2.07 0.94 10.39
C ASN A 122 -3.34 0.70 9.55
N GLU A 123 -3.23 0.80 8.22
CA GLU A 123 -4.33 0.58 7.30
C GLU A 123 -4.54 -0.91 7.05
N LEU A 124 -5.77 -1.26 6.70
CA LEU A 124 -6.16 -2.59 6.24
C LEU A 124 -6.88 -2.42 4.90
N TYR A 125 -6.47 -3.18 3.88
CA TYR A 125 -7.21 -3.24 2.62
C TYR A 125 -8.54 -3.95 2.80
N GLY A 126 -9.56 -3.48 2.07
CA GLY A 126 -10.88 -4.09 2.07
C GLY A 126 -11.70 -3.72 0.85
N TYR A 127 -12.79 -4.45 0.64
CA TYR A 127 -13.74 -4.17 -0.43
C TYR A 127 -14.79 -3.17 0.05
N ALA A 128 -14.91 -2.04 -0.65
CA ALA A 128 -16.01 -1.11 -0.42
C ALA A 128 -17.33 -1.70 -0.94
N MET A 129 -18.37 -1.65 -0.12
CA MET A 129 -19.70 -2.17 -0.45
C MET A 129 -20.78 -1.21 0.02
N SER A 130 -21.96 -1.27 -0.64
CA SER A 130 -23.13 -0.55 -0.15
C SER A 130 -23.53 -1.04 1.24
N THR A 131 -23.83 -0.10 2.15
CA THR A 131 -24.36 -0.41 3.49
C THR A 131 -25.71 -1.13 3.43
N ASP A 132 -26.42 -1.01 2.31
CA ASP A 132 -27.72 -1.64 2.09
C ASP A 132 -27.61 -3.10 1.60
N SER A 133 -26.38 -3.63 1.50
CA SER A 133 -26.09 -4.97 0.97
C SER A 133 -25.46 -5.92 2.02
N PRO A 134 -26.10 -6.16 3.18
CA PRO A 134 -25.50 -6.94 4.28
C PRO A 134 -25.21 -8.40 3.91
N ASN A 135 -26.02 -9.02 3.06
CA ASN A 135 -25.82 -10.40 2.61
C ASN A 135 -24.62 -10.54 1.66
N LEU A 136 -24.37 -9.53 0.81
CA LEU A 136 -23.19 -9.52 -0.06
C LEU A 136 -21.92 -9.38 0.79
N ARG A 137 -21.96 -8.51 1.81
CA ARG A 137 -20.88 -8.37 2.79
C ARG A 137 -20.61 -9.70 3.50
N ALA A 138 -21.66 -10.38 3.99
CA ALA A 138 -21.51 -11.68 4.64
C ALA A 138 -20.93 -12.74 3.68
N ALA A 139 -21.39 -12.80 2.44
CA ALA A 139 -20.90 -13.74 1.44
C ALA A 139 -19.41 -13.53 1.10
N VAL A 140 -19.00 -12.28 0.87
CA VAL A 140 -17.59 -11.98 0.56
C VAL A 140 -16.70 -12.25 1.78
N ASN A 141 -17.14 -11.89 2.98
CA ASN A 141 -16.38 -12.20 4.20
C ASN A 141 -16.26 -13.72 4.43
N GLY A 142 -17.32 -14.49 4.15
CA GLY A 142 -17.28 -15.96 4.21
C GLY A 142 -16.28 -16.55 3.22
N ALA A 143 -16.33 -16.13 1.96
CA ALA A 143 -15.36 -16.56 0.94
C ALA A 143 -13.92 -16.19 1.32
N LEU A 144 -13.68 -14.98 1.85
CA LEU A 144 -12.36 -14.58 2.33
C LEU A 144 -11.88 -15.44 3.51
N GLN A 145 -12.78 -15.90 4.39
CA GLN A 145 -12.44 -16.82 5.47
C GLN A 145 -12.06 -18.20 4.94
N GLU A 146 -12.82 -18.75 3.98
CA GLU A 146 -12.51 -20.03 3.34
C GLU A 146 -11.13 -20.00 2.67
N LEU A 147 -10.80 -18.93 1.93
CA LEU A 147 -9.48 -18.75 1.30
C LEU A 147 -8.33 -18.65 2.32
N LYS A 148 -8.60 -18.14 3.52
CA LYS A 148 -7.62 -18.12 4.62
C LYS A 148 -7.44 -19.53 5.20
N ASP A 149 -8.54 -20.22 5.47
CA ASP A 149 -8.55 -21.52 6.16
C ASP A 149 -7.99 -22.65 5.28
N ASP A 150 -8.23 -22.61 3.97
CA ASP A 150 -7.77 -23.64 3.03
C ASP A 150 -6.34 -23.40 2.50
N GLY A 151 -5.74 -22.25 2.83
CA GLY A 151 -4.38 -21.88 2.45
C GLY A 151 -4.24 -21.22 1.08
N THR A 152 -5.33 -21.06 0.31
CA THR A 152 -5.31 -20.40 -1.01
C THR A 152 -4.76 -18.98 -0.91
N LEU A 153 -5.09 -18.24 0.15
CA LEU A 153 -4.56 -16.88 0.35
C LEU A 153 -3.03 -16.89 0.52
N SER A 154 -2.49 -17.87 1.24
CA SER A 154 -1.05 -18.03 1.42
C SER A 154 -0.35 -18.35 0.10
N ASP A 155 -0.94 -19.22 -0.73
CA ASP A 155 -0.43 -19.53 -2.06
C ASP A 155 -0.39 -18.31 -2.97
N LEU A 156 -1.43 -17.45 -2.92
CA LEU A 156 -1.47 -16.18 -3.65
C LEU A 156 -0.36 -15.22 -3.19
N TYR A 157 -0.15 -15.08 -1.87
CA TYR A 157 0.92 -14.25 -1.33
C TYR A 157 2.31 -14.72 -1.80
N GLN A 158 2.55 -16.03 -1.81
CA GLN A 158 3.79 -16.61 -2.34
C GLN A 158 3.91 -16.45 -3.86
N GLN A 159 2.81 -16.53 -4.59
CA GLN A 159 2.80 -16.34 -6.04
C GLN A 159 3.17 -14.92 -6.43
N TYR A 160 2.61 -13.91 -5.77
CA TYR A 160 2.72 -12.51 -6.20
C TYR A 160 3.78 -11.70 -5.43
N PHE A 161 3.95 -11.96 -4.14
CA PHE A 161 4.83 -11.15 -3.28
C PHE A 161 6.06 -11.93 -2.76
N LYS A 162 6.11 -13.25 -2.96
CA LYS A 162 7.22 -14.13 -2.50
C LYS A 162 7.44 -14.08 -0.98
N ILE A 163 6.40 -13.76 -0.23
CA ILE A 163 6.39 -13.71 1.23
C ILE A 163 5.17 -14.45 1.77
N ASP A 164 5.25 -14.88 3.02
CA ASP A 164 4.06 -15.35 3.75
C ASP A 164 3.13 -14.16 4.05
N PRO A 165 1.79 -14.37 4.07
CA PRO A 165 0.86 -13.32 4.45
C PRO A 165 1.14 -12.87 5.89
N PRO A 166 1.17 -11.55 6.15
CA PRO A 166 1.39 -11.05 7.50
C PRO A 166 0.24 -11.49 8.42
N GLU A 167 0.53 -11.66 9.71
CA GLU A 167 -0.47 -12.10 10.69
C GLU A 167 -1.68 -11.17 10.72
N SER A 168 -1.52 -9.87 10.45
CA SER A 168 -2.60 -8.89 10.33
C SER A 168 -3.60 -9.19 9.20
N VAL A 169 -3.19 -9.87 8.14
CA VAL A 169 -4.07 -10.29 7.03
C VAL A 169 -4.83 -11.56 7.40
N LEU A 170 -4.16 -12.48 8.10
CA LEU A 170 -4.76 -13.74 8.55
C LEU A 170 -5.71 -13.54 9.74
N SER A 171 -5.34 -12.66 10.69
CA SER A 171 -6.11 -12.32 11.89
C SER A 171 -6.98 -11.08 11.74
N GLY A 172 -6.82 -10.33 10.64
CA GLY A 172 -7.63 -9.18 10.30
C GLY A 172 -9.10 -9.55 10.30
N THR A 173 -9.86 -8.88 11.15
CA THR A 173 -11.25 -9.23 11.39
C THR A 173 -12.08 -8.80 10.19
N ASN A 174 -12.87 -9.74 9.66
CA ASN A 174 -13.99 -9.43 8.76
C ASN A 174 -15.10 -8.58 9.44
N ASP A 175 -14.88 -8.18 10.71
CA ASP A 175 -15.84 -7.58 11.64
C ASP A 175 -15.52 -6.11 11.99
N LEU A 176 -15.09 -5.30 11.03
CA LEU A 176 -15.12 -3.85 11.26
C LEU A 176 -16.59 -3.37 11.29
N ALA A 177 -17.07 -3.18 12.53
CA ALA A 177 -18.27 -2.48 13.00
C ALA A 177 -19.63 -3.20 13.11
N ASP A 178 -19.79 -4.44 12.66
CA ASP A 178 -20.95 -5.27 13.02
C ASP A 178 -20.61 -6.72 12.67
N PRO A 179 -20.65 -7.70 13.59
CA PRO A 179 -20.39 -9.09 13.24
C PRO A 179 -21.28 -9.45 12.05
N ALA A 180 -20.69 -10.05 11.01
CA ALA A 180 -21.51 -10.67 9.99
C ALA A 180 -22.51 -11.60 10.72
N PRO A 181 -23.82 -11.50 10.45
CA PRO A 181 -24.78 -12.36 11.13
C PRO A 181 -24.30 -13.79 10.93
N ASP A 182 -24.22 -14.55 12.03
CA ASP A 182 -23.81 -15.95 12.05
C ASP A 182 -24.74 -16.75 11.13
N SER A 183 -24.39 -16.80 9.85
CA SER A 183 -25.01 -17.66 8.87
C SER A 183 -24.33 -19.00 9.07
N GLY A 184 -24.82 -19.78 10.04
CA GLY A 184 -24.45 -21.17 10.25
C GLY A 184 -24.82 -22.10 9.09
N GLY A 185 -24.68 -21.61 7.86
CA GLY A 185 -24.96 -22.23 6.57
C GLY A 185 -24.35 -21.36 5.45
N GLU A 186 -24.08 -21.98 4.30
CA GLU A 186 -23.50 -21.26 3.15
C GLU A 186 -24.36 -20.03 2.78
N PRO A 187 -23.74 -18.88 2.49
CA PRO A 187 -24.48 -17.69 2.09
C PRO A 187 -25.25 -18.00 0.81
N GLU A 188 -26.56 -18.19 0.95
CA GLU A 188 -27.45 -18.46 -0.18
C GLU A 188 -27.43 -17.22 -1.08
N LEU A 189 -26.93 -17.37 -2.30
CA LEU A 189 -26.98 -16.32 -3.32
C LEU A 189 -28.43 -15.83 -3.42
N ILE A 190 -28.68 -14.54 -3.16
CA ILE A 190 -30.04 -13.98 -3.15
C ILE A 190 -30.74 -14.25 -4.49
N THR A 191 -29.96 -14.25 -5.59
CA THR A 191 -30.34 -14.63 -6.96
C THR A 191 -29.10 -14.81 -7.84
N ASP A 192 -29.15 -15.67 -8.86
CA ASP A 192 -28.19 -15.64 -9.98
C ASP A 192 -28.17 -14.22 -10.60
N GLY A 193 -26.99 -13.65 -10.79
CA GLY A 193 -26.85 -12.28 -11.29
C GLY A 193 -25.40 -11.90 -11.61
N THR A 194 -25.21 -10.69 -12.12
CA THR A 194 -23.88 -10.14 -12.42
C THR A 194 -23.37 -9.34 -11.24
N LEU A 195 -22.25 -9.76 -10.64
CA LEU A 195 -21.48 -8.94 -9.71
C LEU A 195 -20.63 -7.95 -10.53
N THR A 196 -20.84 -6.65 -10.32
CA THR A 196 -19.96 -5.61 -10.88
C THR A 196 -18.93 -5.25 -9.83
N VAL A 197 -17.66 -5.51 -10.13
CA VAL A 197 -16.52 -5.15 -9.27
C VAL A 197 -15.75 -4.03 -9.95
N GLY A 198 -15.57 -2.91 -9.26
CA GLY A 198 -14.59 -1.91 -9.63
C GLY A 198 -13.26 -2.29 -9.00
N THR A 199 -12.20 -2.40 -9.80
CA THR A 199 -10.84 -2.57 -9.33
C THR A 199 -9.96 -1.57 -10.03
N ASP A 200 -8.94 -1.07 -9.33
CA ASP A 200 -7.82 -0.42 -9.98
C ASP A 200 -6.99 -1.53 -10.65
N THR A 201 -6.79 -1.45 -11.97
CA THR A 201 -6.20 -2.54 -12.79
C THR A 201 -4.69 -2.42 -13.15
N PRO A 202 -3.86 -1.49 -12.62
CA PRO A 202 -2.50 -1.30 -13.14
C PRO A 202 -1.53 -2.43 -12.78
N PHE A 203 -1.95 -3.41 -11.97
CA PHE A 203 -1.08 -4.48 -11.47
C PHE A 203 -1.58 -5.87 -11.87
N PRO A 204 -0.77 -6.66 -12.61
CA PRO A 204 -0.99 -8.09 -12.77
C PRO A 204 -1.04 -8.79 -11.39
N PRO A 205 -1.97 -9.73 -11.15
CA PRO A 205 -2.82 -10.43 -12.12
C PRO A 205 -4.21 -9.81 -12.32
N PHE A 206 -4.48 -8.61 -11.78
CA PHE A 206 -5.83 -8.02 -11.75
C PHE A 206 -6.30 -7.50 -13.12
N GLU A 207 -5.49 -7.67 -14.18
CA GLU A 207 -5.88 -7.53 -15.58
C GLU A 207 -6.75 -8.70 -16.05
N ILE A 208 -8.08 -8.52 -16.05
CA ILE A 208 -8.95 -9.29 -16.96
C ILE A 208 -9.20 -8.42 -18.19
N GLY A 209 -8.41 -8.64 -19.23
CA GLY A 209 -8.66 -8.14 -20.59
C GLY A 209 -7.69 -7.09 -21.09
N GLN A 210 -6.58 -7.53 -21.67
CA GLN A 210 -6.11 -6.88 -22.90
C GLN A 210 -7.06 -7.36 -24.03
N PRO A 211 -7.55 -6.48 -24.92
CA PRO A 211 -8.36 -6.91 -26.07
C PRO A 211 -7.61 -7.85 -27.02
#